data_AF-A0AAU3SDN7-F1
#
_entry.id   AF-A0AAU3SDN7-F1
#
_cell.length_a   1.000
_cell.length_b   1.000
_cell.length_c   1.000
_cell.angle_alpha   90.00
_cell.angle_beta   90.00
_cell.angle_gamma   90.00
#
_symmetry.space_group_name_H-M   'P 1'
#
loop_
_entity.id
_entity.type
_entity.pdbx_description
1 polymer ?
#
loop_
_entity_poly.entity_id
_entity_poly.type
_entity_poly.pdbx_seq_one_letter_code
_entity_poly.pdbx_strand_id
1 'polypeptide(L)'
;MRGDTRQIQTAVMGGADSEDPLMLPLEAIELDAFRRRHVHDTFWCGLLLGGCGGRLTTKLYTDRVCHFAHHPGPDGLPHCGRSARGVASADHLYVKAATAAWLRDRGEQAEFDFARPNGAAIGSVLDVRFESRGLRVHLDGEVAPVWDEDGVEPVLGVSVPVDDKTLVRRWYVHRIRLDSEGTHRRVRIGTEAFAREVAWFALDECEMTGRGLSTPAVERIVRSRSTRPVSTWGVSKVRKAPDAQARAQLLLRKLADARRVGSVVLVAQICRDIAAVERAEGEIQEQLSDAVVDAGRWLEIQAETRRKLFLLLEEAVTAGNLVAVGHLLVMANGTAGHDRTAAETVIAERASALLAADAQERQEETLAAQQEAERARRAAERVRALLSSLRRLPTGRRSLGREVMRDSVRRLLKAADEADSVLNTRERELVESWKTRAGLDGPPSGTGRPADKTSGAGVDREAALVPGQRPGKRHTHEVACPACGAAPGVRCEIPVGYHPSRVARLRRSVR
;
A
#
# COMPACT_ATOMS: atom_id res chain seq x y z
N MET A 1 2.18 -6.29 16.22
CA MET A 1 2.96 -5.04 16.03
C MET A 1 2.57 -4.43 14.69
N ARG A 2 2.02 -3.20 14.65
CA ARG A 2 1.83 -2.50 13.37
C ARG A 2 3.19 -1.96 12.94
N GLY A 3 3.76 -2.51 11.85
CA GLY A 3 5.04 -2.06 11.31
C GLY A 3 4.96 -0.62 10.80
N ASP A 4 6.02 0.16 11.01
CA ASP A 4 6.16 1.52 10.47
C ASP A 4 6.30 1.45 8.94
N THR A 5 5.21 1.73 8.22
CA THR A 5 5.12 1.64 6.74
C THR A 5 5.97 2.70 6.02
N ARG A 6 6.66 3.58 6.75
CA ARG A 6 7.56 4.59 6.21
C ARG A 6 8.96 4.06 5.89
N GLN A 7 9.29 2.85 6.32
CA GLN A 7 10.64 2.29 6.23
C GLN A 7 10.74 1.22 5.13
N ILE A 8 11.82 1.26 4.35
CA ILE A 8 12.05 0.31 3.25
C ILE A 8 12.51 -1.03 3.83
N GLN A 9 11.65 -2.04 3.74
CA GLN A 9 11.91 -3.38 4.29
C GLN A 9 12.39 -4.40 3.27
N THR A 10 12.31 -4.07 1.98
CA THR A 10 12.71 -4.99 0.90
C THR A 10 13.61 -4.32 -0.13
N ALA A 11 14.52 -5.13 -0.67
CA ALA A 11 15.47 -4.77 -1.71
C ALA A 11 15.57 -5.91 -2.73
N VAL A 12 16.30 -5.69 -3.81
CA VAL A 12 16.74 -6.75 -4.73
C VAL A 12 18.25 -6.88 -4.68
N MET A 13 18.77 -8.09 -4.89
CA MET A 13 20.20 -8.39 -4.83
C MET A 13 20.87 -8.26 -6.21
N GLY A 14 22.12 -7.78 -6.24
CA GLY A 14 22.98 -7.78 -7.44
C GLY A 14 22.81 -6.58 -8.38
N GLY A 15 21.58 -6.10 -8.61
CA GLY A 15 21.32 -4.97 -9.52
C GLY A 15 19.91 -4.39 -9.37
N ALA A 16 19.67 -3.21 -9.96
CA ALA A 16 18.40 -2.50 -9.87
C ALA A 16 17.24 -3.18 -10.62
N ASP A 17 17.56 -3.92 -11.67
CA ASP A 17 16.68 -4.72 -12.53
C ASP A 17 16.57 -6.19 -12.08
N SER A 18 17.27 -6.56 -11.00
CA SER A 18 17.23 -7.91 -10.45
C SER A 18 15.83 -8.29 -9.98
N GLU A 19 15.53 -9.57 -10.13
CA GLU A 19 14.28 -10.20 -9.70
C GLU A 19 14.45 -11.00 -8.41
N ASP A 20 15.63 -10.98 -7.81
CA ASP A 20 15.96 -11.74 -6.60
C ASP A 20 15.64 -10.89 -5.35
N PRO A 21 14.47 -11.12 -4.70
CA PRO A 21 14.02 -10.26 -3.62
C PRO A 21 14.67 -10.63 -2.30
N LEU A 22 14.85 -9.63 -1.45
CA LEU A 22 15.39 -9.81 -0.12
C LEU A 22 14.64 -8.96 0.88
N MET A 23 14.33 -9.55 2.04
CA MET A 23 13.74 -8.85 3.18
C MET A 23 14.81 -8.57 4.23
N LEU A 24 14.83 -7.35 4.76
CA LEU A 24 15.70 -7.04 5.89
C LEU A 24 15.08 -7.56 7.20
N PRO A 25 15.86 -8.23 8.07
CA PRO A 25 15.41 -8.50 9.42
C PRO A 25 15.08 -7.20 10.18
N LEU A 26 14.04 -7.26 11.00
CA LEU A 26 13.58 -6.11 11.78
C LEU A 26 14.46 -5.88 13.03
N GLU A 27 15.02 -6.96 13.57
CA GLU A 27 15.81 -6.95 14.82
C GLU A 27 17.31 -6.75 14.55
N ALA A 28 17.97 -5.98 15.42
CA ALA A 28 19.39 -5.65 15.29
C ALA A 28 20.30 -6.90 15.29
N ILE A 29 19.99 -7.89 16.14
CA ILE A 29 20.79 -9.12 16.23
C ILE A 29 20.70 -9.96 14.96
N GLU A 30 19.51 -10.03 14.36
CA GLU A 30 19.29 -10.71 13.09
C GLU A 30 19.91 -9.94 11.93
N LEU A 31 19.90 -8.60 11.98
CA LEU A 31 20.57 -7.76 10.98
C LEU A 31 22.08 -8.00 10.95
N ASP A 32 22.73 -8.18 12.10
CA ASP A 32 24.16 -8.48 12.13
C ASP A 32 24.47 -9.86 11.52
N ALA A 33 23.62 -10.86 11.77
CA ALA A 33 23.74 -12.16 11.11
C ALA A 33 23.52 -12.04 9.60
N PHE A 34 22.53 -11.25 9.18
CA PHE A 34 22.25 -10.95 7.78
C PHE A 34 23.43 -10.28 7.09
N ARG A 35 24.04 -9.25 7.70
CA ARG A 35 25.21 -8.56 7.14
C ARG A 35 26.40 -9.48 6.94
N ARG A 36 26.63 -10.42 7.86
CA ARG A 36 27.69 -11.44 7.72
C ARG A 36 27.41 -12.37 6.55
N ARG A 37 26.15 -12.82 6.38
CA ARG A 37 25.75 -13.68 5.27
C ARG A 37 25.89 -13.00 3.91
N HIS A 38 25.59 -11.71 3.85
CA HIS A 38 25.55 -10.91 2.62
C HIS A 38 26.72 -9.93 2.49
N VAL A 39 27.90 -10.28 3.00
CA VAL A 39 29.06 -9.38 3.05
C VAL A 39 29.58 -8.98 1.65
N HIS A 40 29.35 -9.83 0.65
CA HIS A 40 29.76 -9.61 -0.73
C HIS A 40 28.61 -9.17 -1.65
N ASP A 41 27.39 -9.10 -1.13
CA ASP A 41 26.22 -8.77 -1.92
C ASP A 41 25.97 -7.25 -1.96
N THR A 42 25.25 -6.83 -3.00
CA THR A 42 24.79 -5.45 -3.12
C THR A 42 23.28 -5.40 -3.15
N PHE A 43 22.71 -4.43 -2.42
CA PHE A 43 21.27 -4.26 -2.30
C PHE A 43 20.83 -3.03 -3.09
N TRP A 44 19.69 -3.14 -3.76
CA TRP A 44 19.18 -2.11 -4.63
C TRP A 44 17.70 -1.84 -4.39
N CYS A 45 17.31 -0.57 -4.56
CA CYS A 45 15.91 -0.16 -4.59
C CYS A 45 15.31 -0.57 -5.93
N GLY A 46 14.95 -1.85 -6.06
CA GLY A 46 14.63 -2.48 -7.34
C GLY A 46 13.51 -1.80 -8.11
N LEU A 47 13.62 -1.77 -9.44
CA LEU A 47 12.64 -1.16 -10.34
C LEU A 47 11.30 -1.92 -10.29
N LEU A 48 11.36 -3.25 -10.22
CA LEU A 48 10.18 -4.10 -10.06
C LEU A 48 9.51 -3.95 -8.69
N LEU A 49 10.23 -3.43 -7.68
CA LEU A 49 9.63 -3.04 -6.40
C LEU A 49 8.96 -1.66 -6.42
N GLY A 50 8.83 -1.04 -7.59
CA GLY A 50 8.44 0.37 -7.74
C GLY A 50 9.49 1.35 -7.20
N GLY A 51 10.75 0.90 -7.10
CA GLY A 51 11.89 1.66 -6.60
C GLY A 51 12.54 2.56 -7.64
N CYS A 52 13.53 3.35 -7.20
CA CYS A 52 14.24 4.30 -8.06
C CYS A 52 15.52 3.74 -8.69
N GLY A 53 15.87 2.48 -8.45
CA GLY A 53 17.11 1.84 -8.91
C GLY A 53 18.37 2.27 -8.14
N GLY A 54 18.24 3.07 -7.08
CA GLY A 54 19.37 3.49 -6.26
C GLY A 54 19.92 2.37 -5.37
N ARG A 55 21.24 2.34 -5.16
CA ARG A 55 21.88 1.39 -4.23
C ARG A 55 21.43 1.66 -2.79
N LEU A 56 21.19 0.59 -2.05
CA LEU A 56 20.75 0.60 -0.67
C LEU A 56 21.88 0.14 0.27
N THR A 57 21.85 0.67 1.48
CA THR A 57 22.59 0.21 2.65
C THR A 57 21.63 -0.17 3.76
N THR A 58 22.09 -0.90 4.76
CA THR A 58 21.28 -1.30 5.91
C THR A 58 21.50 -0.34 7.08
N LYS A 59 20.43 0.13 7.71
CA LYS A 59 20.50 0.91 8.95
C LYS A 59 20.17 0.04 10.13
N LEU A 60 21.16 -0.10 11.02
CA LEU A 60 21.03 -0.77 12.30
C LEU A 60 20.48 0.21 13.33
N TYR A 61 19.40 -0.19 13.98
CA TYR A 61 18.80 0.53 15.09
C TYR A 61 18.55 -0.45 16.23
N THR A 62 18.83 -0.01 17.46
CA THR A 62 18.52 -0.79 18.68
C THR A 62 17.26 -0.28 19.36
N ASP A 63 16.83 0.95 19.04
CA ASP A 63 15.63 1.62 19.54
C ASP A 63 14.47 1.64 18.53
N ARG A 64 14.71 1.21 17.29
CA ARG A 64 13.77 1.25 16.16
C ARG A 64 13.96 0.05 15.25
N VAL A 65 13.00 -0.14 14.36
CA VAL A 65 13.04 -1.17 13.32
C VAL A 65 14.21 -0.92 12.36
N CYS A 66 15.01 -1.95 12.14
CA CYS A 66 16.05 -1.94 11.12
C CYS A 66 15.43 -1.84 9.72
N HIS A 67 16.05 -1.08 8.82
CA HIS A 67 15.53 -0.89 7.46
C HIS A 67 16.63 -0.58 6.47
N PHE A 68 16.32 -0.74 5.18
CA PHE A 68 17.17 -0.26 4.11
C PHE A 68 17.07 1.26 3.96
N ALA A 69 18.19 1.89 3.61
CA ALA A 69 18.27 3.29 3.27
C ALA A 69 19.11 3.49 2.01
N HIS A 70 18.79 4.51 1.23
CA HIS A 70 19.63 4.87 0.09
C HIS A 70 21.01 5.32 0.54
N HIS A 71 22.03 4.96 -0.24
CA HIS A 71 23.31 5.63 -0.13
C HIS A 71 23.11 7.14 -0.39
N PRO A 72 23.73 8.03 0.41
CA PRO A 72 23.75 9.45 0.08
C PRO A 72 24.50 9.62 -1.25
N GLY A 73 23.84 10.22 -2.23
CA GLY A 73 24.45 10.58 -3.50
C GLY A 73 25.27 11.87 -3.37
N PRO A 74 26.06 12.23 -4.41
CA PRO A 74 26.80 13.51 -4.44
C PRO A 74 25.88 14.74 -4.34
N ASP A 75 24.61 14.61 -4.74
CA ASP A 75 23.59 15.67 -4.68
C ASP A 75 22.64 15.57 -3.46
N GLY A 76 22.87 14.64 -2.53
CA GLY A 76 22.01 14.38 -1.36
C GLY A 76 21.24 13.06 -1.41
N LEU A 77 20.19 12.93 -0.58
CA LEU A 77 19.32 11.75 -0.54
C LEU A 77 18.46 11.70 -1.82
N PRO A 78 18.50 10.63 -2.62
CA PRO A 78 17.64 10.51 -3.80
C PRO A 78 16.16 10.54 -3.39
N HIS A 79 15.36 11.34 -4.11
CA HIS A 79 13.90 11.32 -3.96
C HIS A 79 13.37 9.98 -4.49
N CYS A 80 13.06 9.06 -3.58
CA CYS A 80 12.50 7.77 -3.91
C CYS A 80 10.96 7.85 -3.86
N GLY A 81 10.32 7.80 -5.04
CA GLY A 81 8.87 7.81 -5.20
C GLY A 81 8.16 6.49 -4.83
N ARG A 82 8.90 5.50 -4.34
CA ARG A 82 8.38 4.18 -3.97
C ARG A 82 7.30 4.31 -2.90
N SER A 83 6.04 3.99 -3.24
CA SER A 83 4.88 4.05 -2.34
C SER A 83 4.81 2.84 -1.40
N ALA A 84 5.03 1.64 -1.93
CA ALA A 84 5.02 0.39 -1.16
C ALA A 84 6.39 0.10 -0.55
N ARG A 85 6.52 0.26 0.77
CA ARG A 85 7.81 0.13 1.50
C ARG A 85 7.87 -1.05 2.46
N GLY A 86 6.72 -1.64 2.81
CA GLY A 86 6.63 -2.78 3.71
C GLY A 86 7.06 -4.11 3.08
N VAL A 87 7.07 -5.17 3.89
CA VAL A 87 7.48 -6.52 3.49
C VAL A 87 6.71 -7.05 2.26
N ALA A 88 5.40 -6.78 2.21
CA ALA A 88 4.54 -7.25 1.11
C ALA A 88 4.87 -6.64 -0.27
N SER A 89 5.64 -5.55 -0.31
CA SER A 89 5.99 -4.87 -1.57
C SER A 89 6.84 -5.71 -2.53
N ALA A 90 7.45 -6.79 -2.04
CA ALA A 90 8.22 -7.73 -2.86
C ALA A 90 7.49 -9.06 -3.10
N ASP A 91 6.23 -9.20 -2.66
CA ASP A 91 5.52 -10.48 -2.71
C ASP A 91 5.43 -11.03 -4.14
N HIS A 92 5.23 -10.18 -5.15
CA HIS A 92 5.22 -10.61 -6.56
C HIS A 92 6.53 -11.27 -7.01
N LEU A 93 7.69 -10.79 -6.54
CA LEU A 93 8.98 -11.41 -6.84
C LEU A 93 9.13 -12.76 -6.13
N TYR A 94 8.69 -12.85 -4.87
CA TYR A 94 8.70 -14.13 -4.14
C TYR A 94 7.75 -15.16 -4.77
N VAL A 95 6.58 -14.73 -5.23
CA VAL A 95 5.65 -15.61 -5.96
C VAL A 95 6.26 -16.06 -7.28
N LYS A 96 6.86 -15.15 -8.06
CA LYS A 96 7.58 -15.51 -9.28
C LYS A 96 8.66 -16.55 -9.00
N ALA A 97 9.55 -16.30 -8.04
CA ALA A 97 10.66 -17.19 -7.72
C ALA A 97 10.17 -18.58 -7.28
N ALA A 98 9.18 -18.64 -6.39
CA ALA A 98 8.60 -19.90 -5.92
C ALA A 98 7.89 -20.67 -7.04
N THR A 99 7.09 -19.98 -7.87
CA THR A 99 6.36 -20.60 -8.98
C THR A 99 7.32 -21.09 -10.07
N ALA A 100 8.37 -20.33 -10.37
CA ALA A 100 9.41 -20.73 -11.30
C ALA A 100 10.17 -21.97 -10.82
N ALA A 101 10.51 -22.06 -9.53
CA ALA A 101 11.11 -23.26 -8.96
C ALA A 101 10.15 -24.46 -9.05
N TRP A 102 8.90 -24.28 -8.64
CA TRP A 102 7.88 -25.32 -8.65
C TRP A 102 7.61 -25.91 -10.05
N LEU A 103 7.56 -25.06 -11.08
CA LEU A 103 7.40 -25.48 -12.48
C LEU A 103 8.67 -26.14 -13.04
N ARG A 104 9.86 -25.58 -12.75
CA ARG A 104 11.13 -26.20 -13.17
C ARG A 104 11.33 -27.60 -12.60
N ASP A 105 10.98 -27.82 -11.34
CA ASP A 105 11.08 -29.15 -10.69
C ASP A 105 10.18 -30.19 -11.38
N ARG A 106 9.23 -29.75 -12.20
CA ARG A 106 8.31 -30.56 -13.00
C ARG A 106 8.67 -30.61 -14.49
N GLY A 107 9.79 -30.00 -14.88
CA GLY A 107 10.24 -29.94 -16.27
C GLY A 107 9.49 -28.92 -17.14
N GLU A 108 8.67 -28.07 -16.53
CA GLU A 108 7.87 -27.06 -17.22
C GLU A 108 8.66 -25.76 -17.41
N GLN A 109 8.54 -25.16 -18.59
CA GLN A 109 9.04 -23.81 -18.85
C GLN A 109 7.90 -22.80 -18.79
N ALA A 110 8.13 -21.70 -18.09
CA ALA A 110 7.13 -20.67 -17.89
C ALA A 110 7.66 -19.28 -18.18
N GLU A 111 6.83 -18.47 -18.82
CA GLU A 111 7.01 -17.04 -18.98
C GLU A 111 6.28 -16.30 -17.85
N PHE A 112 6.89 -15.23 -17.37
CA PHE A 112 6.36 -14.43 -16.26
C PHE A 112 6.25 -12.98 -16.72
N ASP A 113 5.08 -12.37 -16.52
CA ASP A 113 4.84 -10.95 -16.80
C ASP A 113 4.24 -10.24 -15.58
N PHE A 114 4.79 -9.08 -15.24
CA PHE A 114 4.28 -8.22 -14.17
C PHE A 114 3.25 -7.27 -14.76
N ALA A 115 2.08 -7.82 -15.11
CA ALA A 115 1.03 -7.10 -15.82
C ALA A 115 0.59 -5.83 -15.08
N ARG A 116 0.36 -4.75 -15.83
CA ARG A 116 -0.10 -3.45 -15.32
C ARG A 116 -1.39 -3.01 -16.01
N PRO A 117 -2.46 -3.82 -15.97
CA PRO A 117 -3.70 -3.48 -16.64
C PRO A 117 -4.24 -2.16 -16.10
N ASN A 118 -4.67 -1.28 -17.01
CA ASN A 118 -5.21 0.05 -16.68
C ASN A 118 -4.28 0.92 -15.82
N GLY A 119 -2.96 0.73 -15.92
CA GLY A 119 -1.98 1.50 -15.17
C GLY A 119 -1.75 1.03 -13.72
N ALA A 120 -2.22 -0.17 -13.38
CA ALA A 120 -2.06 -0.74 -12.04
C ALA A 120 -0.61 -0.71 -11.53
N ALA A 121 -0.46 -0.65 -10.20
CA ALA A 121 0.82 -0.69 -9.54
C ALA A 121 1.62 -1.95 -9.91
N ILE A 122 2.95 -1.79 -10.00
CA ILE A 122 3.83 -2.95 -10.20
C ILE A 122 3.68 -3.86 -8.99
N GLY A 123 3.42 -5.14 -9.24
CA GLY A 123 3.26 -6.16 -8.22
C GLY A 123 1.82 -6.44 -7.79
N SER A 124 0.82 -5.77 -8.37
CA SER A 124 -0.59 -6.09 -8.13
C SER A 124 -1.03 -7.36 -8.85
N VAL A 125 -0.52 -7.60 -10.06
CA VAL A 125 -0.81 -8.79 -10.87
C VAL A 125 0.48 -9.42 -11.37
N LEU A 126 0.55 -10.75 -11.32
CA LEU A 126 1.58 -11.57 -11.94
C LEU A 126 0.91 -12.60 -12.86
N ASP A 127 1.21 -12.50 -14.14
CA ASP A 127 0.80 -13.48 -15.15
C ASP A 127 1.91 -14.51 -15.33
N VAL A 128 1.53 -15.79 -15.22
CA VAL A 128 2.41 -16.94 -15.43
C VAL A 128 1.84 -17.73 -16.60
N ARG A 129 2.58 -17.87 -17.69
CA ARG A 129 2.17 -18.58 -18.90
C ARG A 129 3.08 -19.77 -19.15
N PHE A 130 2.51 -20.95 -19.33
CA PHE A 130 3.25 -22.19 -19.62
C PHE A 130 2.37 -23.11 -20.46
N GLU A 131 2.94 -23.67 -21.53
CA GLU A 131 2.18 -24.43 -22.54
C GLU A 131 0.91 -23.68 -23.03
N SER A 132 -0.25 -24.33 -23.04
CA SER A 132 -1.55 -23.74 -23.35
C SER A 132 -2.33 -23.28 -22.11
N ARG A 133 -1.63 -23.06 -20.98
CA ARG A 133 -2.23 -22.73 -19.68
C ARG A 133 -1.55 -21.51 -19.05
N GLY A 134 -2.20 -20.97 -18.03
CA GLY A 134 -1.63 -19.90 -17.23
C GLY A 134 -2.25 -19.78 -15.85
N LEU A 135 -1.54 -19.05 -15.00
CA LEU A 135 -2.02 -18.58 -13.72
C LEU A 135 -2.00 -17.06 -13.74
N ARG A 136 -3.09 -16.43 -13.30
CA ARG A 136 -3.11 -14.99 -13.04
C ARG A 136 -3.22 -14.77 -11.54
N VAL A 137 -2.12 -14.30 -10.94
CA VAL A 137 -2.04 -14.08 -9.50
C VAL A 137 -2.38 -12.62 -9.20
N HIS A 138 -3.49 -12.39 -8.52
CA HIS A 138 -3.89 -11.07 -8.01
C HIS A 138 -3.41 -10.93 -6.57
N LEU A 139 -2.42 -10.07 -6.30
CA LEU A 139 -1.86 -9.91 -4.94
C LEU A 139 -2.62 -8.88 -4.10
N ASP A 140 -3.35 -7.98 -4.76
CA ASP A 140 -4.22 -6.99 -4.14
C ASP A 140 -5.52 -6.81 -4.94
N GLY A 141 -6.43 -5.98 -4.41
CA GLY A 141 -7.72 -5.69 -5.02
C GLY A 141 -7.71 -4.55 -6.04
N GLU A 142 -6.53 -4.07 -6.49
CA GLU A 142 -6.43 -2.97 -7.46
C GLU A 142 -6.94 -3.38 -8.85
N VAL A 143 -6.78 -4.67 -9.18
CA VAL A 143 -7.25 -5.25 -10.44
C VAL A 143 -8.31 -6.31 -10.14
N ALA A 144 -9.53 -6.09 -10.63
CA ALA A 144 -10.62 -7.05 -10.51
C ALA A 144 -10.28 -8.36 -11.24
N PRO A 145 -10.51 -9.53 -10.63
CA PRO A 145 -10.27 -10.81 -11.26
C PRO A 145 -11.23 -11.04 -12.42
N VAL A 146 -10.68 -11.47 -13.55
CA VAL A 146 -11.45 -12.01 -14.66
C VAL A 146 -11.70 -13.48 -14.37
N TRP A 147 -12.98 -13.85 -14.30
CA TRP A 147 -13.40 -15.21 -14.06
C TRP A 147 -13.64 -15.92 -15.40
N ASP A 148 -13.36 -17.23 -15.43
CA ASP A 148 -13.69 -18.10 -16.56
C ASP A 148 -12.95 -17.74 -17.87
N GLU A 149 -11.74 -17.16 -17.79
CA GLU A 149 -10.83 -17.00 -18.93
C GLU A 149 -10.25 -18.37 -19.32
N ASP A 150 -10.45 -18.78 -20.58
CA ASP A 150 -10.03 -20.10 -21.05
C ASP A 150 -8.53 -20.31 -20.88
N GLY A 151 -8.16 -21.36 -20.15
CA GLY A 151 -6.77 -21.75 -19.92
C GLY A 151 -6.04 -20.93 -18.85
N VAL A 152 -6.65 -19.90 -18.24
CA VAL A 152 -6.02 -19.06 -17.20
C VAL A 152 -6.77 -19.20 -15.88
N GLU A 153 -6.11 -19.79 -14.87
CA GLU A 153 -6.72 -19.93 -13.53
C GLU A 153 -6.35 -18.75 -12.63
N PRO A 154 -7.35 -18.01 -12.07
CA PRO A 154 -7.09 -16.92 -11.15
C PRO A 154 -6.70 -17.43 -9.75
N VAL A 155 -5.64 -16.83 -9.19
CA VAL A 155 -5.18 -17.08 -7.81
C VAL A 155 -5.20 -15.77 -7.04
N LEU A 156 -5.93 -15.71 -5.93
CA LEU A 156 -6.26 -14.44 -5.29
C LEU A 156 -5.59 -14.25 -3.93
N GLY A 157 -4.99 -13.08 -3.73
CA GLY A 157 -4.46 -12.64 -2.46
C GLY A 157 -5.57 -12.61 -1.41
N VAL A 158 -5.21 -12.78 -0.14
CA VAL A 158 -6.17 -12.76 0.98
C VAL A 158 -6.98 -11.46 1.10
N SER A 159 -6.47 -10.37 0.54
CA SER A 159 -7.10 -9.04 0.52
C SER A 159 -8.10 -8.86 -0.62
N VAL A 160 -8.13 -9.75 -1.62
CA VAL A 160 -9.02 -9.64 -2.77
C VAL A 160 -10.40 -10.15 -2.40
N PRO A 161 -11.46 -9.34 -2.42
CA PRO A 161 -12.79 -9.82 -2.05
C PRO A 161 -13.32 -10.82 -3.09
N VAL A 162 -14.05 -11.83 -2.62
CA VAL A 162 -14.78 -12.79 -3.47
C VAL A 162 -16.19 -12.89 -2.92
N ASP A 163 -17.19 -12.79 -3.79
CA ASP A 163 -18.60 -12.89 -3.38
C ASP A 163 -19.07 -14.35 -3.29
N ASP A 164 -20.06 -14.59 -2.43
CA ASP A 164 -20.59 -15.93 -2.20
C ASP A 164 -21.20 -16.56 -3.46
N LYS A 165 -21.76 -15.77 -4.40
CA LYS A 165 -22.30 -16.33 -5.66
C LYS A 165 -21.18 -16.90 -6.52
N THR A 166 -20.01 -16.27 -6.53
CA THR A 166 -18.82 -16.79 -7.20
C THR A 166 -18.34 -18.09 -6.55
N LEU A 167 -18.28 -18.18 -5.22
CA LEU A 167 -17.92 -19.43 -4.51
C LEU A 167 -18.94 -20.55 -4.74
N VAL A 168 -20.24 -20.23 -4.79
CA VAL A 168 -21.31 -21.19 -5.08
C VAL A 168 -21.22 -21.67 -6.53
N ARG A 169 -20.95 -20.77 -7.48
CA ARG A 169 -20.84 -21.09 -8.92
C ARG A 169 -19.59 -21.92 -9.23
N ARG A 170 -18.42 -21.49 -8.77
CA ARG A 170 -17.11 -22.14 -9.05
C ARG A 170 -16.77 -23.26 -8.07
N TRP A 171 -17.54 -23.42 -6.99
CA TRP A 171 -17.34 -24.35 -5.87
C TRP A 171 -16.14 -24.04 -4.98
N TYR A 172 -15.08 -23.48 -5.55
CA TYR A 172 -13.91 -23.00 -4.84
C TYR A 172 -13.22 -21.88 -5.64
N VAL A 173 -12.31 -21.17 -4.96
CA VAL A 173 -11.32 -20.29 -5.56
C VAL A 173 -9.95 -20.54 -4.93
N HIS A 174 -8.89 -20.29 -5.69
CA HIS A 174 -7.53 -20.37 -5.17
C HIS A 174 -7.17 -19.09 -4.42
N ARG A 175 -6.57 -19.26 -3.25
CA ARG A 175 -5.99 -18.17 -2.47
C ARG A 175 -4.48 -18.24 -2.49
N ILE A 176 -3.83 -17.10 -2.32
CA ILE A 176 -2.39 -17.02 -2.05
C ILE A 176 -2.13 -16.15 -0.83
N ARG A 177 -1.19 -16.58 0.00
CA ARG A 177 -0.59 -15.77 1.04
C ARG A 177 0.90 -16.05 1.12
N LEU A 178 1.61 -15.14 1.74
CA LEU A 178 3.04 -15.27 1.97
C LEU A 178 3.33 -15.17 3.46
N ASP A 179 3.88 -16.24 4.01
CA ASP A 179 4.29 -16.34 5.41
C ASP A 179 5.77 -15.94 5.50
N SER A 180 6.13 -15.07 6.45
CA SER A 180 7.53 -14.64 6.62
C SER A 180 8.33 -15.70 7.37
N GLU A 181 9.45 -16.13 6.81
CA GLU A 181 10.39 -17.09 7.42
C GLU A 181 11.81 -16.52 7.38
N GLY A 182 12.23 -15.95 8.51
CA GLY A 182 13.49 -15.20 8.58
C GLY A 182 13.49 -14.06 7.56
N THR A 183 14.41 -14.13 6.59
CA THR A 183 14.62 -13.11 5.56
C THR A 183 13.92 -13.40 4.23
N HIS A 184 13.12 -14.48 4.18
CA HIS A 184 12.40 -14.92 3.00
C HIS A 184 10.89 -14.93 3.24
N ARG A 185 10.13 -15.05 2.14
CA ARG A 185 8.67 -15.21 2.15
C ARG A 185 8.33 -16.57 1.55
N ARG A 186 7.63 -17.41 2.30
CA ARG A 186 7.16 -18.71 1.82
C ARG A 186 5.75 -18.59 1.26
N VAL A 187 5.56 -19.04 0.02
CA VAL A 187 4.26 -19.05 -0.65
C VAL A 187 3.38 -20.18 -0.10
N ARG A 188 2.13 -19.84 0.23
CA ARG A 188 1.08 -20.81 0.58
C ARG A 188 -0.10 -20.64 -0.36
N ILE A 189 -0.59 -21.74 -0.90
CA ILE A 189 -1.77 -21.79 -1.74
C ILE A 189 -2.96 -22.27 -0.91
N GLY A 190 -4.03 -21.48 -0.92
CA GLY A 190 -5.26 -21.76 -0.20
C GLY A 190 -6.37 -22.23 -1.14
N THR A 191 -7.35 -22.92 -0.58
CA THR A 191 -8.61 -23.20 -1.25
C THR A 191 -9.74 -22.68 -0.39
N GLU A 192 -10.39 -21.62 -0.87
CA GLU A 192 -11.60 -21.09 -0.27
C GLU A 192 -12.79 -21.71 -0.97
N ALA A 193 -13.77 -22.14 -0.18
CA ALA A 193 -15.02 -22.71 -0.67
C ALA A 193 -16.17 -22.17 0.18
N PHE A 194 -17.37 -22.12 -0.40
CA PHE A 194 -18.53 -21.58 0.28
C PHE A 194 -18.77 -22.26 1.65
N ALA A 195 -18.92 -21.45 2.69
CA ALA A 195 -19.13 -21.87 4.08
C ALA A 195 -18.04 -22.81 4.64
N ARG A 196 -16.78 -22.67 4.19
CA ARG A 196 -15.62 -23.42 4.69
C ARG A 196 -14.45 -22.48 4.95
N GLU A 197 -13.68 -22.75 5.99
CA GLU A 197 -12.40 -22.08 6.20
C GLU A 197 -11.44 -22.37 5.05
N VAL A 198 -10.56 -21.41 4.76
CA VAL A 198 -9.54 -21.56 3.73
C VAL A 198 -8.52 -22.61 4.17
N ALA A 199 -8.45 -23.72 3.44
CA ALA A 199 -7.42 -24.74 3.66
C ALA A 199 -6.13 -24.35 2.94
N TRP A 200 -5.02 -24.22 3.68
CA TRP A 200 -3.73 -23.73 3.17
C TRP A 200 -2.71 -24.86 3.00
N PHE A 201 -2.01 -24.87 1.87
CA PHE A 201 -1.02 -25.87 1.46
C PHE A 201 0.26 -25.19 0.98
N ALA A 202 1.38 -25.91 1.01
CA ALA A 202 2.61 -25.47 0.38
C ALA A 202 2.49 -25.67 -1.12
N LEU A 203 3.32 -24.96 -1.87
CA LEU A 203 3.27 -25.02 -3.33
C LEU A 203 3.69 -26.40 -3.86
N ASP A 204 4.58 -27.11 -3.17
CA ASP A 204 4.99 -28.48 -3.49
C ASP A 204 3.89 -29.53 -3.26
N GLU A 205 2.95 -29.27 -2.34
CA GLU A 205 1.72 -30.04 -2.14
C GLU A 205 0.65 -29.79 -3.22
N CYS A 206 0.88 -28.84 -4.13
CA CYS A 206 -0.04 -28.50 -5.22
C CYS A 206 0.41 -29.12 -6.54
N GLU A 207 -0.56 -29.43 -7.39
CA GLU A 207 -0.35 -30.02 -8.70
C GLU A 207 -1.01 -29.17 -9.80
N MET A 208 -0.40 -29.18 -10.99
CA MET A 208 -1.04 -28.64 -12.19
C MET A 208 -1.76 -29.77 -12.90
N THR A 209 -3.08 -29.66 -13.02
CA THR A 209 -3.92 -30.68 -13.66
C THR A 209 -4.52 -30.15 -14.96
N GLY A 210 -5.15 -31.03 -15.74
CA GLY A 210 -5.92 -30.62 -16.93
C GLY A 210 -7.00 -29.56 -16.68
N ARG A 211 -7.42 -29.37 -15.42
CA ARG A 211 -8.41 -28.37 -15.00
C ARG A 211 -7.78 -27.09 -14.43
N GLY A 212 -6.46 -26.98 -14.45
CA GLY A 212 -5.71 -25.91 -13.79
C GLY A 212 -5.08 -26.37 -12.48
N LEU A 213 -4.71 -25.40 -11.64
CA LEU A 213 -4.10 -25.62 -10.34
C LEU A 213 -5.00 -26.47 -9.45
N SER A 214 -4.45 -27.47 -8.79
CA SER A 214 -5.16 -28.36 -7.88
C SER A 214 -4.43 -28.41 -6.55
N THR A 215 -5.18 -28.18 -5.47
CA THR A 215 -4.71 -28.42 -4.10
C THR A 215 -5.36 -29.70 -3.56
N PRO A 216 -4.84 -30.28 -2.46
CA PRO A 216 -5.49 -31.41 -1.79
C PRO A 216 -6.95 -31.12 -1.36
N ALA A 217 -7.31 -29.85 -1.12
CA ALA A 217 -8.70 -29.47 -0.85
C ALA A 217 -9.55 -29.46 -2.12
N VAL A 218 -9.01 -28.93 -3.24
CA VAL A 218 -9.69 -28.97 -4.55
C VAL A 218 -9.97 -30.41 -4.96
N GLU A 219 -9.01 -31.31 -4.82
CA GLU A 219 -9.22 -32.73 -5.13
C GLU A 219 -10.36 -33.34 -4.33
N ARG A 220 -10.46 -33.04 -3.04
CA ARG A 220 -11.56 -33.52 -2.19
C ARG A 220 -12.90 -32.96 -2.63
N ILE A 221 -12.97 -31.67 -2.95
CA ILE A 221 -14.18 -31.01 -3.45
C ILE A 221 -14.61 -31.63 -4.78
N VAL A 222 -13.68 -31.73 -5.73
CA VAL A 222 -13.93 -32.31 -7.05
C VAL A 222 -14.33 -33.77 -6.94
N ARG A 223 -13.65 -34.58 -6.12
CA ARG A 223 -13.97 -35.99 -5.89
C ARG A 223 -15.38 -36.13 -5.33
N SER A 224 -15.74 -35.35 -4.31
CA SER A 224 -17.06 -35.41 -3.69
C SER A 224 -18.22 -35.09 -4.64
N ARG A 225 -17.96 -34.32 -5.71
CA ARG A 225 -18.97 -33.90 -6.70
C ARG A 225 -18.92 -34.68 -8.01
N SER A 226 -17.75 -35.26 -8.34
CA SER A 226 -17.55 -36.11 -9.52
C SER A 226 -17.89 -37.56 -9.25
N THR A 227 -17.87 -38.01 -7.99
CA THR A 227 -18.61 -39.21 -7.60
C THR A 227 -20.08 -38.93 -7.88
N ARG A 228 -20.62 -39.53 -8.95
CA ARG A 228 -22.06 -39.76 -9.11
C ARG A 228 -22.59 -40.16 -7.73
N PRO A 229 -23.71 -39.60 -7.22
CA PRO A 229 -24.38 -40.28 -6.12
C PRO A 229 -24.56 -41.70 -6.63
N VAL A 230 -23.95 -42.68 -5.94
CA VAL A 230 -24.12 -44.08 -6.30
C VAL A 230 -25.61 -44.26 -6.42
N SER A 231 -26.06 -44.58 -7.63
CA SER A 231 -27.43 -45.01 -7.88
C SER A 231 -27.66 -46.15 -6.92
N THR A 232 -28.30 -45.85 -5.79
CA THR A 232 -28.71 -46.84 -4.81
C THR A 232 -29.99 -47.46 -5.36
N TRP A 233 -29.82 -48.20 -6.45
CA TRP A 233 -30.75 -49.13 -7.07
C TRP A 233 -29.88 -50.18 -7.79
N GLY A 234 -29.84 -51.46 -7.40
CA GLY A 234 -30.73 -52.14 -6.47
C GLY A 234 -30.06 -53.32 -5.79
N VAL A 235 -30.42 -53.47 -4.52
CA VAL A 235 -31.10 -54.69 -4.05
C VAL A 235 -32.23 -54.17 -3.18
N SER A 236 -33.46 -54.57 -3.51
CA SER A 236 -34.66 -54.29 -2.72
C SER A 236 -34.45 -54.73 -1.28
N LYS A 237 -34.13 -53.78 -0.40
CA LYS A 237 -34.42 -53.87 1.02
C LYS A 237 -35.21 -52.62 1.39
N VAL A 238 -36.44 -52.87 1.84
CA VAL A 238 -37.37 -51.93 2.46
C VAL A 238 -36.60 -50.85 3.23
N ARG A 239 -36.57 -49.64 2.67
CA ARG A 239 -35.88 -48.49 3.27
C ARG A 239 -36.76 -48.01 4.43
N LYS A 240 -36.43 -48.41 5.66
CA LYS A 240 -36.93 -47.72 6.85
C LYS A 240 -36.49 -46.26 6.77
N ALA A 241 -37.42 -45.33 7.01
CA ALA A 241 -37.13 -43.91 7.11
C ALA A 241 -35.97 -43.67 8.10
N PRO A 242 -35.13 -42.63 7.90
CA PRO A 242 -34.13 -42.24 8.89
C PRO A 242 -34.82 -42.05 10.24
N ASP A 243 -34.28 -42.66 11.28
CA ASP A 243 -34.72 -42.50 12.65
C ASP A 243 -34.80 -41.01 13.02
N ALA A 244 -35.91 -40.58 13.62
CA ALA A 244 -36.15 -39.19 14.01
C ALA A 244 -35.02 -38.67 14.93
N GLN A 245 -34.45 -39.58 15.72
CA GLN A 245 -33.28 -39.39 16.57
C GLN A 245 -32.04 -38.88 15.79
N ALA A 246 -31.73 -39.49 14.64
CA ALA A 246 -30.55 -39.15 13.84
C ALA A 246 -30.71 -37.80 13.13
N ARG A 247 -31.94 -37.46 12.73
CA ARG A 247 -32.26 -36.15 12.14
C ARG A 247 -32.13 -35.03 13.16
N ALA A 248 -32.61 -35.24 14.39
CA ALA A 248 -32.48 -34.31 15.50
C ALA A 248 -31.00 -34.00 15.84
N GLN A 249 -30.17 -35.03 15.98
CA GLN A 249 -28.74 -34.85 16.27
C GLN A 249 -27.99 -34.09 15.18
N LEU A 250 -28.33 -34.32 13.91
CA LEU A 250 -27.74 -33.58 12.79
C LEU A 250 -28.10 -32.08 12.84
N LEU A 251 -29.34 -31.75 13.19
CA LEU A 251 -29.78 -30.35 13.30
C LEU A 251 -29.09 -29.62 14.46
N LEU A 252 -28.90 -30.28 15.61
CA LEU A 252 -28.13 -29.73 16.73
C LEU A 252 -26.69 -29.41 16.34
N ARG A 253 -26.01 -30.31 15.61
CA ARG A 253 -24.64 -30.08 15.12
C ARG A 253 -24.60 -28.91 14.14
N LYS A 254 -25.51 -28.87 13.17
CA LYS A 254 -25.60 -27.77 12.21
C LYS A 254 -25.86 -26.43 12.89
N LEU A 255 -26.69 -26.40 13.93
CA LEU A 255 -26.99 -25.20 14.71
C LEU A 255 -25.75 -24.70 15.45
N ALA A 256 -25.00 -25.61 16.08
CA ALA A 256 -23.75 -25.27 16.75
C ALA A 256 -22.70 -24.74 15.77
N ASP A 257 -22.55 -25.36 14.60
CA ASP A 257 -21.63 -24.92 13.56
C ASP A 257 -22.04 -23.54 12.99
N ALA A 258 -23.34 -23.33 12.71
CA ALA A 258 -23.87 -22.06 12.22
C ALA A 258 -23.65 -20.91 13.21
N ARG A 259 -23.79 -21.17 14.52
CA ARG A 259 -23.48 -20.20 15.59
C ARG A 259 -21.97 -19.91 15.67
N ARG A 260 -21.12 -20.93 15.50
CA ARG A 260 -19.66 -20.77 15.52
C ARG A 260 -19.17 -19.86 14.39
N VAL A 261 -19.76 -19.99 13.20
CA VAL A 261 -19.40 -19.17 12.02
C VAL A 261 -20.16 -17.84 11.95
N GLY A 262 -21.02 -17.54 12.93
CA GLY A 262 -21.74 -16.26 13.00
C GLY A 262 -22.88 -16.08 12.00
N SER A 263 -23.41 -17.14 11.38
CA SER A 263 -24.41 -17.02 10.31
C SER A 263 -25.84 -16.88 10.86
N VAL A 264 -26.33 -15.65 10.94
CA VAL A 264 -27.69 -15.30 11.40
C VAL A 264 -28.78 -16.01 10.57
N VAL A 265 -28.65 -16.01 9.25
CA VAL A 265 -29.63 -16.62 8.32
C VAL A 265 -29.71 -18.14 8.50
N LEU A 266 -28.57 -18.82 8.63
CA LEU A 266 -28.54 -20.28 8.83
C LEU A 266 -29.06 -20.66 10.20
N VAL A 267 -28.70 -19.92 11.25
CA VAL A 267 -29.24 -20.15 12.60
C VAL A 267 -30.76 -20.02 12.60
N ALA A 268 -31.32 -18.96 12.00
CA ALA A 268 -32.76 -18.77 11.89
C ALA A 268 -33.45 -19.89 11.07
N GLN A 269 -32.82 -20.35 9.98
CA GLN A 269 -33.34 -21.47 9.18
C GLN A 269 -33.34 -22.79 9.95
N ILE A 270 -32.24 -23.11 10.63
CA ILE A 270 -32.11 -24.35 11.38
C ILE A 270 -33.08 -24.37 12.57
N CYS A 271 -33.32 -23.25 13.24
CA CYS A 271 -34.36 -23.16 14.28
C CYS A 271 -35.76 -23.48 13.73
N ARG A 272 -36.10 -23.03 12.51
CA ARG A 272 -37.36 -23.42 11.83
C ARG A 272 -37.38 -24.90 11.49
N ASP A 273 -36.26 -25.44 11.00
CA ASP A 273 -36.15 -26.86 10.65
C ASP A 273 -36.29 -27.76 11.88
N ILE A 274 -35.79 -27.32 13.04
CA ILE A 274 -35.95 -28.00 14.34
C ILE A 274 -37.42 -27.97 14.78
N ALA A 275 -38.09 -26.81 14.69
CA ALA A 275 -39.51 -26.70 15.03
C ALA A 275 -40.42 -27.56 14.14
N ALA A 276 -39.99 -27.87 12.91
CA ALA A 276 -40.70 -28.74 11.98
C ALA A 276 -40.42 -30.25 12.18
N VAL A 277 -39.54 -30.64 13.13
CA VAL A 277 -39.34 -32.05 13.47
C VAL A 277 -40.49 -32.52 14.37
N GLU A 278 -41.49 -33.16 13.78
CA GLU A 278 -42.51 -33.89 14.54
C GLU A 278 -41.96 -35.24 15.02
N ARG A 279 -42.13 -35.54 16.32
CA ARG A 279 -41.85 -36.83 17.00
C ARG A 279 -40.38 -37.20 17.23
N ALA A 280 -39.61 -36.38 17.94
CA ALA A 280 -38.51 -36.91 18.76
C ALA A 280 -39.06 -37.19 20.18
N GLU A 281 -38.78 -38.37 20.74
CA GLU A 281 -39.22 -38.75 22.08
C GLU A 281 -38.10 -38.56 23.11
N GLY A 282 -38.45 -38.12 24.32
CA GLY A 282 -37.55 -38.06 25.47
C GLY A 282 -36.50 -36.93 25.43
N GLU A 283 -35.29 -37.24 25.92
CA GLU A 283 -34.19 -36.30 26.19
C GLU A 283 -33.75 -35.46 24.97
N ILE A 284 -33.89 -35.99 23.77
CA ILE A 284 -33.49 -35.28 22.54
C ILE A 284 -34.44 -34.12 22.22
N GLN A 285 -35.73 -34.22 22.57
CA GLN A 285 -36.68 -33.14 22.36
C GLN A 285 -36.39 -31.96 23.29
N GLU A 286 -35.97 -32.25 24.53
CA GLU A 286 -35.54 -31.23 25.50
C GLU A 286 -34.27 -30.53 25.01
N GLN A 287 -33.27 -31.28 24.54
CA GLN A 287 -32.05 -30.72 23.95
C GLN A 287 -32.33 -29.84 22.72
N LEU A 288 -33.27 -30.23 21.85
CA LEU A 288 -33.68 -29.41 20.71
C LEU A 288 -34.36 -28.12 21.15
N SER A 289 -35.25 -28.18 22.14
CA SER A 289 -35.94 -27.01 22.69
C SER A 289 -34.95 -26.02 23.30
N ASP A 290 -34.03 -26.48 24.15
CA ASP A 290 -33.00 -25.65 24.78
C ASP A 290 -32.09 -25.00 23.74
N ALA A 291 -31.67 -25.77 22.73
CA ALA A 291 -30.82 -25.26 21.67
C ALA A 291 -31.51 -24.15 20.84
N VAL A 292 -32.83 -24.26 20.62
CA VAL A 292 -33.61 -23.20 19.94
C VAL A 292 -33.76 -21.95 20.82
N VAL A 293 -33.99 -22.11 22.12
CA VAL A 293 -34.05 -20.97 23.07
C VAL A 293 -32.72 -20.23 23.10
N ASP A 294 -31.61 -20.95 23.20
CA ASP A 294 -30.26 -20.37 23.21
C ASP A 294 -29.91 -19.71 21.87
N ALA A 295 -30.30 -20.32 20.76
CA ALA A 295 -30.14 -19.72 19.44
C ALA A 295 -30.97 -18.44 19.29
N GLY A 296 -32.18 -18.40 19.87
CA GLY A 296 -33.02 -17.20 19.93
C GLY A 296 -32.31 -16.03 20.63
N ARG A 297 -31.78 -16.25 21.84
CA ARG A 297 -31.00 -15.24 22.56
C ARG A 297 -29.76 -14.79 21.78
N TRP A 298 -29.09 -15.72 21.12
CA TRP A 298 -27.95 -15.40 20.27
C TRP A 298 -28.34 -14.49 19.08
N LEU A 299 -29.47 -14.76 18.43
CA LEU A 299 -29.99 -13.92 17.34
C LEU A 299 -30.34 -12.50 17.82
N GLU A 300 -30.92 -12.35 19.01
CA GLU A 300 -31.21 -11.04 19.60
C GLU A 300 -29.94 -10.22 19.85
N ILE A 301 -28.89 -10.86 20.37
CA ILE A 301 -27.58 -10.21 20.58
C ILE A 301 -26.99 -9.76 19.24
N GLN A 302 -27.03 -10.62 18.21
CA GLN A 302 -26.53 -10.26 16.88
C GLN A 302 -27.32 -9.10 16.26
N ALA A 303 -28.64 -9.08 16.43
CA ALA A 303 -29.49 -7.98 15.96
C ALA A 303 -29.13 -6.67 16.65
N GLU A 304 -28.86 -6.67 17.96
CA GLU A 304 -28.44 -5.48 18.70
C GLU A 304 -27.05 -4.99 18.26
N THR A 305 -26.09 -5.90 18.09
CA THR A 305 -24.75 -5.55 17.58
C THR A 305 -24.84 -4.94 16.18
N ARG A 306 -25.67 -5.51 15.31
CA ARG A 306 -25.92 -4.98 13.97
C ARG A 306 -26.54 -3.60 14.01
N ARG A 307 -27.56 -3.37 14.84
CA ARG A 307 -28.16 -2.03 15.02
C ARG A 307 -27.12 -0.99 15.44
N LYS A 308 -26.31 -1.29 16.45
CA LYS A 308 -25.24 -0.39 16.92
C LYS A 308 -24.22 -0.09 15.83
N LEU A 309 -23.85 -1.09 15.05
CA LEU A 309 -22.89 -0.93 13.95
C LEU A 309 -23.40 0.05 12.89
N PHE A 310 -24.66 -0.08 12.47
CA PHE A 310 -25.23 0.83 11.47
C PHE A 310 -25.48 2.24 12.02
N LEU A 311 -25.81 2.39 13.31
CA LEU A 311 -25.86 3.70 13.96
C LEU A 311 -24.50 4.40 13.93
N LEU A 312 -23.43 3.70 14.32
CA LEU A 312 -22.07 4.25 14.28
C LEU A 312 -21.62 4.60 12.86
N LEU A 313 -21.98 3.76 11.88
CA LEU A 313 -21.68 4.03 10.47
C LEU A 313 -22.42 5.29 9.99
N GLU A 314 -23.69 5.44 10.32
CA GLU A 314 -24.48 6.64 9.95
C GLU A 314 -23.94 7.91 10.61
N GLU A 315 -23.55 7.85 11.89
CA GLU A 315 -22.87 8.95 12.58
C GLU A 315 -21.55 9.33 11.89
N ALA A 316 -20.73 8.33 11.53
CA ALA A 316 -19.46 8.56 10.85
C ALA A 316 -19.64 9.17 9.46
N VAL A 317 -20.66 8.72 8.70
CA VAL A 317 -21.03 9.29 7.39
C VAL A 317 -21.47 10.73 7.55
N THR A 318 -22.32 11.02 8.54
CA THR A 318 -22.84 12.37 8.81
C THR A 318 -21.72 13.32 9.26
N ALA A 319 -20.78 12.82 10.06
CA ALA A 319 -19.59 13.56 10.50
C ALA A 319 -18.51 13.71 9.42
N GLY A 320 -18.64 13.05 8.25
CA GLY A 320 -17.64 13.08 7.19
C GLY A 320 -16.30 12.41 7.57
N ASN A 321 -16.28 11.53 8.59
CA ASN A 321 -15.06 10.90 9.05
C ASN A 321 -14.69 9.69 8.19
N LEU A 322 -13.97 9.94 7.10
CA LEU A 322 -13.60 8.95 6.08
C LEU A 322 -12.92 7.69 6.65
N VAL A 323 -12.05 7.86 7.66
CA VAL A 323 -11.34 6.73 8.30
C VAL A 323 -12.32 5.83 9.04
N ALA A 324 -13.22 6.43 9.83
CA ALA A 324 -14.25 5.69 10.55
C ALA A 324 -15.25 5.03 9.59
N VAL A 325 -15.67 5.76 8.54
CA VAL A 325 -16.59 5.27 7.50
C VAL A 325 -16.02 4.03 6.81
N GLY A 326 -14.75 4.08 6.37
CA GLY A 326 -14.10 2.93 5.72
C GLY A 326 -14.07 1.69 6.62
N HIS A 327 -13.66 1.85 7.89
CA HIS A 327 -13.59 0.74 8.83
C HIS A 327 -14.99 0.16 9.15
N LEU A 328 -15.96 1.03 9.45
CA LEU A 328 -17.32 0.63 9.81
C LEU A 328 -18.07 0.00 8.63
N LEU A 329 -17.86 0.50 7.41
CA LEU A 329 -18.47 -0.06 6.20
C LEU A 329 -17.96 -1.48 5.92
N VAL A 330 -16.67 -1.74 6.12
CA VAL A 330 -16.10 -3.11 6.00
C VAL A 330 -16.75 -4.04 7.01
N MET A 331 -16.88 -3.62 8.27
CA MET A 331 -17.56 -4.42 9.30
C MET A 331 -19.04 -4.62 8.98
N ALA A 332 -19.73 -3.61 8.43
CA ALA A 332 -21.14 -3.70 8.04
C ALA A 332 -21.36 -4.60 6.81
N ASN A 333 -20.40 -4.64 5.87
CA ASN A 333 -20.40 -5.59 4.75
C ASN A 333 -20.21 -7.02 5.23
N GLY A 334 -19.29 -7.25 6.18
CA GLY A 334 -19.06 -8.57 6.77
C GLY A 334 -20.24 -9.11 7.59
N THR A 335 -20.93 -8.25 8.33
CA THR A 335 -22.02 -8.65 9.23
C THR A 335 -23.38 -8.78 8.53
N ALA A 336 -23.67 -7.91 7.54
CA ALA A 336 -25.02 -7.77 6.99
C ALA A 336 -25.06 -7.73 5.44
N GLY A 337 -23.98 -8.05 4.74
CA GLY A 337 -23.86 -7.83 3.30
C GLY A 337 -24.96 -8.46 2.43
N HIS A 338 -25.58 -9.55 2.88
CA HIS A 338 -26.55 -10.34 2.10
C HIS A 338 -28.02 -10.16 2.51
N ASP A 339 -28.29 -9.55 3.66
CA ASP A 339 -29.62 -9.46 4.25
C ASP A 339 -29.92 -8.07 4.83
N ARG A 340 -29.28 -7.02 4.27
CA ARG A 340 -29.55 -5.63 4.65
C ARG A 340 -31.03 -5.30 4.52
N THR A 341 -31.53 -4.60 5.53
CA THR A 341 -32.78 -3.85 5.41
C THR A 341 -32.58 -2.68 4.43
N ALA A 342 -33.66 -2.16 3.87
CA ALA A 342 -33.59 -1.02 2.96
C ALA A 342 -32.89 0.19 3.61
N ALA A 343 -33.12 0.44 4.91
CA ALA A 343 -32.48 1.53 5.64
C ALA A 343 -30.95 1.33 5.75
N GLU A 344 -30.50 0.12 6.06
CA GLU A 344 -29.08 -0.22 6.16
C GLU A 344 -28.37 -0.14 4.80
N THR A 345 -29.05 -0.53 3.72
CA THR A 345 -28.54 -0.37 2.35
C THR A 345 -28.30 1.10 2.02
N VAL A 346 -29.25 1.98 2.33
CA VAL A 346 -29.10 3.43 2.11
C VAL A 346 -27.89 4.00 2.89
N ILE A 347 -27.69 3.59 4.14
CA ILE A 347 -26.53 4.02 4.94
C ILE A 347 -25.21 3.54 4.30
N ALA A 348 -25.15 2.27 3.88
CA ALA A 348 -23.97 1.68 3.25
C ALA A 348 -23.64 2.30 1.87
N GLU A 349 -24.67 2.64 1.09
CA GLU A 349 -24.52 3.33 -0.20
C GLU A 349 -23.98 4.76 0.00
N ARG A 350 -24.53 5.51 0.96
CA ARG A 350 -24.01 6.84 1.32
C ARG A 350 -22.56 6.79 1.78
N ALA A 351 -22.21 5.79 2.59
CA ALA A 351 -20.83 5.56 3.01
C ALA A 351 -19.90 5.28 1.82
N SER A 352 -20.34 4.44 0.89
CA SER A 352 -19.58 4.08 -0.31
C SER A 352 -19.39 5.28 -1.24
N ALA A 353 -20.43 6.08 -1.45
CA ALA A 353 -20.38 7.29 -2.26
C ALA A 353 -19.41 8.33 -1.69
N LEU A 354 -19.40 8.50 -0.36
CA LEU A 354 -18.47 9.41 0.32
C LEU A 354 -17.01 9.01 0.12
N LEU A 355 -16.68 7.72 0.26
CA LEU A 355 -15.33 7.21 0.02
C LEU A 355 -14.93 7.31 -1.45
N ALA A 356 -15.87 7.09 -2.37
CA ALA A 356 -15.62 7.21 -3.80
C ALA A 356 -15.31 8.66 -4.22
N ALA A 357 -16.05 9.64 -3.69
CA ALA A 357 -15.80 11.06 -3.95
C ALA A 357 -14.41 11.50 -3.48
N ASP A 358 -14.01 11.11 -2.26
CA ASP A 358 -12.67 11.39 -1.72
C ASP A 358 -11.55 10.72 -2.54
N ALA A 359 -11.79 9.50 -3.03
CA ALA A 359 -10.84 8.82 -3.92
C ALA A 359 -10.68 9.54 -5.26
N GLN A 360 -11.77 10.04 -5.85
CA GLN A 360 -11.75 10.82 -7.08
C GLN A 360 -11.00 12.14 -6.92
N GLU A 361 -11.26 12.89 -5.84
CA GLU A 361 -10.56 14.15 -5.55
C GLU A 361 -9.05 13.94 -5.44
N ARG A 362 -8.60 12.93 -4.68
CA ARG A 362 -7.17 12.60 -4.59
C ARG A 362 -6.56 12.18 -5.92
N GLN A 363 -7.32 11.51 -6.78
CA GLN A 363 -6.86 11.12 -8.11
C GLN A 363 -6.67 12.34 -9.00
N GLU A 364 -7.60 13.29 -8.98
CA GLU A 364 -7.50 14.55 -9.71
C GLU A 364 -6.32 15.41 -9.21
N GLU A 365 -6.14 15.52 -7.90
CA GLU A 365 -4.98 16.20 -7.31
C GLU A 365 -3.66 15.56 -7.74
N THR A 366 -3.60 14.22 -7.75
CA THR A 366 -2.40 13.47 -8.18
C THR A 366 -2.11 13.71 -9.65
N LEU A 367 -3.13 13.68 -10.53
CA LEU A 367 -2.97 13.96 -11.95
C LEU A 367 -2.54 15.41 -12.20
N ALA A 368 -3.12 16.37 -11.48
CA ALA A 368 -2.71 17.77 -11.56
C ALA A 368 -1.24 17.95 -11.11
N ALA A 369 -0.83 17.32 -10.02
CA ALA A 369 0.55 17.34 -9.54
C ALA A 369 1.53 16.71 -10.53
N GLN A 370 1.15 15.60 -11.18
CA GLN A 370 1.95 14.96 -12.23
C GLN A 370 2.12 15.87 -13.47
N GLN A 371 1.04 16.51 -13.91
CA GLN A 371 1.09 17.45 -15.03
C GLN A 371 1.98 18.65 -14.71
N GLU A 372 1.89 19.19 -13.50
CA GLU A 372 2.72 20.30 -13.06
C GLU A 372 4.20 19.89 -12.96
N ALA A 373 4.49 18.71 -12.42
CA ALA A 373 5.84 18.17 -12.39
C ALA A 373 6.43 17.98 -13.80
N GLU A 374 5.63 17.52 -14.76
CA GLU A 374 6.05 17.37 -16.16
C GLU A 374 6.31 18.73 -16.83
N ARG A 375 5.47 19.74 -16.58
CA ARG A 375 5.70 21.11 -17.06
C ARG A 375 7.02 21.67 -16.51
N ALA A 376 7.25 21.50 -15.21
CA ALA A 376 8.47 21.96 -14.56
C ALA A 376 9.73 21.24 -15.09
N ARG A 377 9.64 19.93 -15.39
CA ARG A 377 10.73 19.17 -16.05
C ARG A 377 11.05 19.72 -17.44
N ARG A 378 10.04 19.93 -18.28
CA ARG A 378 10.22 20.52 -19.62
C ARG A 378 10.81 21.92 -19.55
N ALA A 379 10.41 22.72 -18.55
CA ALA A 379 10.98 24.03 -18.29
C ALA A 379 12.47 23.94 -17.89
N ALA A 380 12.83 23.00 -17.02
CA ALA A 380 14.23 22.76 -16.64
C ALA A 380 15.10 22.32 -17.84
N GLU A 381 14.57 21.49 -18.75
CA GLU A 381 15.26 21.13 -20.00
C GLU A 381 15.50 22.36 -20.89
N ARG A 382 14.51 23.25 -21.03
CA ARG A 382 14.68 24.53 -21.73
C ARG A 382 15.77 25.40 -21.09
N VAL A 383 15.82 25.48 -19.75
CA VAL A 383 16.88 26.20 -19.02
C VAL A 383 18.25 25.64 -19.38
N ARG A 384 18.44 24.32 -19.35
CA ARG A 384 19.71 23.67 -19.71
C ARG A 384 20.11 23.93 -21.16
N ALA A 385 19.15 23.87 -22.09
CA ALA A 385 19.39 24.18 -23.50
C ALA A 385 19.81 25.64 -23.69
N LEU A 386 19.12 26.59 -23.06
CA LEU A 386 19.43 28.01 -23.13
C LEU A 386 20.80 28.33 -22.51
N LEU A 387 21.12 27.79 -21.32
CA LEU A 387 22.44 27.91 -20.70
C LEU A 387 23.55 27.36 -21.60
N SER A 388 23.30 26.24 -22.29
CA SER A 388 24.23 25.65 -23.24
C SER A 388 24.44 26.52 -24.48
N SER A 389 23.37 27.12 -25.01
CA SER A 389 23.44 28.05 -26.15
C SER A 389 24.21 29.34 -25.81
N LEU A 390 23.94 29.91 -24.63
CA LEU A 390 24.59 31.13 -24.14
C LEU A 390 26.09 30.93 -23.93
N ARG A 391 26.52 29.74 -23.52
CA ARG A 391 27.95 29.36 -23.44
C ARG A 391 28.65 29.27 -24.79
N ARG A 392 27.92 29.00 -25.88
CA ARG A 392 28.46 28.82 -27.24
C ARG A 392 28.48 30.12 -28.07
N LEU A 393 27.98 31.24 -27.55
CA LEU A 393 27.98 32.51 -28.28
C LEU A 393 29.43 33.00 -28.54
N PRO A 394 29.82 33.28 -29.80
CA PRO A 394 31.16 33.76 -30.12
C PRO A 394 31.41 35.14 -29.51
N THR A 395 32.50 35.29 -28.76
CA THR A 395 32.96 36.54 -28.12
C THR A 395 33.39 37.65 -29.09
N GLY A 396 33.21 37.47 -30.41
CA GLY A 396 33.92 38.21 -31.46
C GLY A 396 33.16 39.23 -32.32
N ARG A 397 31.83 39.42 -32.22
CA ARG A 397 31.11 40.46 -33.02
C ARG A 397 30.37 41.48 -32.14
N ARG A 398 30.94 42.68 -32.03
CA ARG A 398 30.61 43.73 -31.04
C ARG A 398 29.29 44.50 -31.24
N SER A 399 28.44 44.19 -32.21
CA SER A 399 27.19 44.98 -32.40
C SER A 399 25.90 44.18 -32.60
N LEU A 400 25.96 42.89 -32.95
CA LEU A 400 24.76 42.01 -33.02
C LEU A 400 24.56 41.14 -31.76
N GLY A 401 25.50 41.17 -30.81
CA GLY A 401 25.54 40.23 -29.69
C GLY A 401 24.80 40.65 -28.41
N ARG A 402 24.51 41.93 -28.18
CA ARG A 402 23.99 42.39 -26.87
C ARG A 402 22.47 42.24 -26.75
N GLU A 403 21.73 42.56 -27.80
CA GLU A 403 20.27 42.46 -27.80
C GLU A 403 19.80 40.99 -27.87
N VAL A 404 20.43 40.19 -28.74
CA VAL A 404 20.19 38.74 -28.84
C VAL A 404 20.53 38.01 -27.54
N MET A 405 21.61 38.42 -26.86
CA MET A 405 21.96 37.92 -25.53
C MET A 405 20.90 38.29 -24.50
N ARG A 406 20.47 39.56 -24.44
CA ARG A 406 19.41 39.98 -23.50
C ARG A 406 18.11 39.22 -23.73
N ASP A 407 17.71 39.02 -24.98
CA ASP A 407 16.50 38.28 -25.31
C ASP A 407 16.60 36.79 -24.91
N SER A 408 17.75 36.17 -25.18
CA SER A 408 18.04 34.79 -24.73
C SER A 408 18.03 34.67 -23.20
N VAL A 409 18.54 35.68 -22.48
CA VAL A 409 18.52 35.71 -21.01
C VAL A 409 17.12 35.97 -20.46
N ARG A 410 16.27 36.78 -21.11
CA ARG A 410 14.85 36.91 -20.73
C ARG A 410 14.10 35.59 -20.87
N ARG A 411 14.33 34.87 -21.97
CA ARG A 411 13.77 33.52 -22.19
C ARG A 411 14.27 32.53 -21.14
N LEU A 412 15.54 32.63 -20.74
CA LEU A 412 16.13 31.84 -19.66
C LEU A 412 15.45 32.11 -18.32
N LEU A 413 15.23 33.37 -17.96
CA LEU A 413 14.57 33.75 -16.71
C LEU A 413 13.12 33.25 -16.64
N LYS A 414 12.36 33.38 -17.75
CA LYS A 414 11.00 32.84 -17.83
C LYS A 414 10.97 31.32 -17.65
N ALA A 415 11.86 30.61 -18.34
CA ALA A 415 11.96 29.15 -18.21
C ALA A 415 12.45 28.71 -16.81
N ALA A 416 13.25 29.54 -16.14
CA ALA A 416 13.72 29.27 -14.79
C ALA A 416 12.63 29.46 -13.73
N ASP A 417 11.78 30.47 -13.89
CA ASP A 417 10.60 30.70 -13.04
C ASP A 417 9.60 29.53 -13.13
N GLU A 418 9.32 29.07 -14.36
CA GLU A 418 8.50 27.88 -14.63
C GLU A 418 9.12 26.56 -14.11
N ALA A 419 10.43 26.55 -13.80
CA ALA A 419 11.18 25.37 -13.37
C ALA A 419 11.65 25.44 -11.91
N ASP A 420 11.23 26.44 -11.13
CA ASP A 420 11.86 26.78 -9.84
C ASP A 420 11.87 25.61 -8.85
N SER A 421 10.87 24.71 -8.90
CA SER A 421 10.82 23.52 -8.05
C SER A 421 11.80 22.40 -8.43
N VAL A 422 12.39 22.45 -9.63
CA VAL A 422 13.20 21.35 -10.22
C VAL A 422 14.67 21.75 -10.43
N LEU A 423 14.98 23.05 -10.51
CA LEU A 423 16.36 23.52 -10.72
C LEU A 423 17.25 23.24 -9.52
N ASN A 424 18.45 22.70 -9.77
CA ASN A 424 19.46 22.54 -8.74
C ASN A 424 20.18 23.87 -8.42
N THR A 425 20.89 23.93 -7.30
CA THR A 425 21.57 25.16 -6.83
C THR A 425 22.53 25.74 -7.88
N ARG A 426 23.29 24.89 -8.57
CA ARG A 426 24.26 25.32 -9.59
C ARG A 426 23.58 25.92 -10.83
N GLU A 427 22.44 25.37 -11.23
CA GLU A 427 21.63 25.90 -12.34
C GLU A 427 21.09 27.29 -11.99
N ARG A 428 20.59 27.49 -10.76
CA ARG A 428 20.12 28.80 -10.28
C ARG A 428 21.24 29.84 -10.25
N GLU A 429 22.41 29.47 -9.73
CA GLU A 429 23.60 30.35 -9.74
C GLU A 429 24.02 30.75 -11.17
N LEU A 430 23.94 29.80 -12.12
CA LEU A 430 24.23 30.10 -13.52
C LEU A 430 23.21 31.05 -14.14
N VAL A 431 21.92 30.87 -13.86
CA VAL A 431 20.84 31.77 -14.30
C VAL A 431 21.08 33.19 -13.78
N GLU A 432 21.36 33.36 -12.49
CA GLU A 432 21.67 34.67 -11.90
C GLU A 432 22.95 35.28 -12.52
N SER A 433 24.00 34.48 -12.75
CA SER A 433 25.23 34.98 -13.41
C SER A 433 24.99 35.53 -14.82
N TRP A 434 23.99 34.98 -15.54
CA TRP A 434 23.62 35.42 -16.88
C TRP A 434 22.70 36.63 -16.85
N LYS A 435 21.81 36.72 -15.84
CA LYS A 435 20.98 37.90 -15.56
C LYS A 435 21.84 39.14 -15.30
N THR A 436 22.86 39.02 -14.46
CA THR A 436 23.82 40.09 -14.19
C THR A 436 24.63 40.46 -15.43
N ARG A 437 25.12 39.47 -16.20
CA ARG A 437 25.86 39.73 -17.46
C ARG A 437 25.03 40.43 -18.53
N ALA A 438 23.73 40.17 -18.59
CA ALA A 438 22.81 40.84 -19.51
C ALA A 438 22.46 42.28 -19.08
N GLY A 439 22.82 42.67 -17.84
CA GLY A 439 22.47 43.96 -17.24
C GLY A 439 20.98 44.08 -16.95
N LEU A 440 20.32 42.95 -16.61
CA LEU A 440 18.90 42.91 -16.29
C LEU A 440 18.60 43.11 -14.78
N ASP A 441 19.64 43.36 -13.98
CA ASP A 441 19.52 43.68 -12.54
C ASP A 441 19.28 45.19 -12.25
N GLY A 442 19.10 46.02 -13.28
CA GLY A 442 18.89 47.46 -13.13
C GLY A 442 17.41 47.89 -13.22
N PRO A 443 16.97 48.90 -12.45
CA PRO A 443 15.64 49.50 -12.65
C PRO A 443 15.54 50.13 -14.07
N PRO A 444 14.33 50.22 -14.64
CA PRO A 444 14.14 50.76 -15.99
C PRO A 444 14.70 52.18 -16.06
N SER A 445 15.55 52.41 -17.05
CA SER A 445 16.34 53.62 -17.22
C SER A 445 15.46 54.82 -17.55
N GLY A 446 15.11 55.61 -16.53
CA GLY A 446 14.57 56.96 -16.68
C GLY A 446 15.68 57.99 -16.59
N THR A 447 16.01 58.59 -17.73
CA THR A 447 16.36 60.01 -17.95
C THR A 447 17.16 60.79 -16.88
N GLY A 448 18.31 61.33 -17.30
CA GLY A 448 18.68 62.72 -16.99
C GLY A 448 19.56 62.97 -15.75
N ARG A 449 20.82 63.30 -16.01
CA ARG A 449 21.70 64.08 -15.11
C ARG A 449 21.22 65.55 -15.10
N PRO A 450 21.40 66.34 -14.02
CA PRO A 450 22.65 67.10 -13.78
C PRO A 450 23.11 67.01 -12.29
N ALA A 451 24.39 66.81 -11.97
CA ALA A 451 25.38 67.83 -11.60
C ALA A 451 24.90 68.90 -10.58
N ASP A 452 25.31 68.79 -9.30
CA ASP A 452 26.14 69.81 -8.65
C ASP A 452 26.81 69.32 -7.35
N LYS A 453 27.86 70.05 -6.96
CA LYS A 453 28.83 69.93 -5.86
C LYS A 453 28.15 70.14 -4.49
N THR A 454 28.66 69.71 -3.33
CA THR A 454 29.80 70.28 -2.58
C THR A 454 29.90 69.59 -1.21
N SER A 455 31.13 69.50 -0.65
CA SER A 455 31.55 69.50 0.79
C SER A 455 30.91 68.50 1.78
N GLY A 456 31.59 67.86 2.74
CA GLY A 456 32.93 67.92 3.33
C GLY A 456 33.03 66.75 4.35
N ALA A 457 34.21 66.14 4.53
CA ALA A 457 35.14 66.36 5.66
C ALA A 457 34.92 65.43 6.88
N GLY A 458 36.02 64.75 7.29
CA GLY A 458 36.20 63.88 8.47
C GLY A 458 36.52 62.43 8.07
N VAL A 459 37.75 61.86 8.06
CA VAL A 459 38.90 61.88 9.01
C VAL A 459 38.40 61.38 10.38
N ASP A 460 38.67 60.17 10.88
CA ASP A 460 39.98 59.54 11.12
C ASP A 460 39.90 58.01 11.47
N ARG A 461 40.99 57.29 11.13
CA ARG A 461 41.76 56.23 11.85
C ARG A 461 41.13 54.88 12.28
N GLU A 462 41.66 53.73 11.82
CA GLU A 462 42.91 53.01 12.20
C GLU A 462 42.66 52.01 13.37
N ALA A 463 42.36 50.74 13.06
CA ALA A 463 43.24 49.55 13.14
C ALA A 463 43.39 48.91 14.53
N ALA A 464 43.01 47.62 14.66
CA ALA A 464 43.78 46.57 15.36
C ALA A 464 43.08 45.19 15.32
N LEU A 465 43.85 44.19 14.91
CA LEU A 465 43.58 42.75 15.07
C LEU A 465 43.97 42.28 16.48
N VAL A 466 43.30 41.23 16.98
CA VAL A 466 43.84 39.96 17.58
C VAL A 466 42.74 39.24 18.39
N PRO A 467 42.74 37.88 18.46
CA PRO A 467 41.53 37.07 18.52
C PRO A 467 41.22 36.50 19.92
N GLY A 468 39.92 36.27 20.20
CA GLY A 468 39.49 35.63 21.45
C GLY A 468 38.08 35.03 21.35
N GLN A 469 38.04 33.69 21.36
CA GLN A 469 36.98 32.80 21.83
C GLN A 469 35.50 33.22 21.62
N ARG A 470 34.84 32.57 20.65
CA ARG A 470 33.39 32.61 20.49
C ARG A 470 32.70 31.74 21.57
N PRO A 471 31.73 32.24 22.34
CA PRO A 471 30.81 31.37 23.07
C PRO A 471 29.88 30.69 22.05
N GLY A 472 29.65 29.39 22.22
CA GLY A 472 28.79 28.60 21.34
C GLY A 472 27.38 29.19 21.26
N LYS A 473 26.94 29.57 20.04
CA LYS A 473 25.57 30.00 19.78
C LYS A 473 24.61 28.84 20.09
N ARG A 474 23.74 29.02 21.09
CA ARG A 474 22.56 28.18 21.28
C ARG A 474 21.51 28.63 20.25
N HIS A 475 21.14 27.73 19.35
CA HIS A 475 19.98 27.95 18.49
C HIS A 475 18.74 27.45 19.22
N THR A 476 17.87 28.38 19.61
CA THR A 476 16.50 28.10 20.02
C THR A 476 15.65 28.04 18.76
N HIS A 477 14.97 26.91 18.54
CA HIS A 477 13.95 26.78 17.52
C HIS A 477 12.59 26.82 18.19
N GLU A 478 11.70 27.66 17.69
CA GLU A 478 10.31 27.68 18.12
C GLU A 478 9.57 26.54 17.40
N VAL A 479 8.92 25.67 18.17
CA VAL A 479 8.22 24.50 17.64
C VAL A 479 6.76 24.57 18.09
N ALA A 480 5.84 24.26 17.18
CA ALA A 480 4.42 24.17 17.50
C ALA A 480 4.16 23.15 18.61
N CYS A 481 3.10 23.39 19.41
CA CYS A 481 2.73 22.48 20.49
C CYS A 481 2.45 21.08 19.93
N PRO A 482 3.15 20.01 20.36
CA PRO A 482 2.96 18.69 19.77
C PRO A 482 1.60 18.05 20.10
N ALA A 483 0.85 18.60 21.07
CA ALA A 483 -0.47 18.12 21.44
C ALA A 483 -1.61 18.80 20.67
N CYS A 484 -1.56 20.12 20.47
CA CYS A 484 -2.63 20.89 19.82
C CYS A 484 -2.24 21.52 18.47
N GLY A 485 -0.97 21.40 18.04
CA GLY A 485 -0.48 21.95 16.77
C GLY A 485 -0.39 23.49 16.73
N ALA A 486 -0.74 24.19 17.82
CA ALA A 486 -0.74 25.64 17.86
C ALA A 486 0.65 26.25 17.65
N ALA A 487 0.70 27.33 16.86
CA ALA A 487 1.90 28.08 16.56
C ALA A 487 2.45 28.81 17.81
N PRO A 488 3.76 29.15 17.84
CA PRO A 488 4.36 29.88 18.94
C PRO A 488 3.63 31.20 19.24
N GLY A 489 3.25 31.44 20.50
CA GLY A 489 2.59 32.67 20.94
C GLY A 489 1.06 32.63 21.07
N VAL A 490 0.41 31.52 20.69
CA VAL A 490 -1.06 31.35 20.81
C VAL A 490 -1.43 30.58 22.09
N ARG A 491 -2.46 31.04 22.83
CA ARG A 491 -2.99 30.33 24.01
C ARG A 491 -3.74 29.07 23.55
N CYS A 492 -3.33 27.90 24.05
CA CYS A 492 -3.99 26.62 23.76
C CYS A 492 -5.19 26.42 24.72
N GLU A 493 -6.32 25.91 24.22
CA GLU A 493 -7.62 25.84 24.93
C GLU A 493 -7.89 24.54 25.71
N ILE A 494 -6.92 23.63 25.87
CA ILE A 494 -7.17 22.33 26.53
C ILE A 494 -6.90 22.43 28.05
N PRO A 495 -7.85 22.02 28.92
CA PRO A 495 -7.71 22.20 30.36
C PRO A 495 -7.11 20.96 31.04
N VAL A 496 -5.84 20.63 30.81
CA VAL A 496 -5.09 19.77 31.76
C VAL A 496 -3.57 19.98 31.67
N GLY A 497 -3.01 20.77 32.59
CA GLY A 497 -1.61 20.71 33.02
C GLY A 497 -0.54 21.40 32.14
N TYR A 498 0.43 22.05 32.80
CA TYR A 498 1.56 22.73 32.15
C TYR A 498 2.58 21.73 31.57
N HIS A 499 3.04 21.96 30.33
CA HIS A 499 4.22 21.28 29.75
C HIS A 499 5.40 22.25 29.54
N PRO A 500 6.65 21.81 29.76
CA PRO A 500 7.82 22.66 29.79
C PRO A 500 8.21 23.14 28.39
N SER A 501 7.95 24.41 28.10
CA SER A 501 8.43 25.08 26.89
C SER A 501 9.91 25.45 27.05
N ARG A 502 10.84 24.54 26.69
CA ARG A 502 12.20 24.78 26.15
C ARG A 502 13.08 23.52 26.28
N VAL A 503 13.50 22.95 25.16
CA VAL A 503 14.60 21.95 25.14
C VAL A 503 15.80 22.54 24.41
N ALA A 504 16.88 22.82 25.14
CA ALA A 504 18.16 23.23 24.55
C ALA A 504 19.02 21.98 24.30
N ARG A 505 19.37 21.70 23.03
CA ARG A 505 20.29 20.59 22.69
C ARG A 505 21.72 21.12 22.53
N LEU A 506 22.65 20.63 23.37
CA LEU A 506 24.09 20.85 23.24
C LEU A 506 24.67 19.87 22.20
N ARG A 507 25.36 20.38 21.17
CA ARG A 507 26.24 19.55 20.33
C ARG A 507 27.51 19.24 21.13
N ARG A 508 27.77 17.96 21.44
CA ARG A 508 29.11 17.50 21.82
C ARG A 508 29.93 17.33 20.54
N SER A 509 30.97 18.14 20.39
CA SER A 509 32.06 17.91 19.47
C SER A 509 32.89 16.75 20.01
N VAL A 510 33.02 15.66 19.25
CA VAL A 510 34.06 14.65 19.49
C VAL A 510 35.14 14.91 18.43
N ARG A 511 36.36 15.15 18.92
CA ARG A 511 37.60 15.16 18.14
C ARG A 511 38.00 13.75 17.76
#